data_AF-A0A8S3PP60-F1
#
_entry.id   AF-A0A8S3PP60-F1
#
_cell.length_a   1.000
_cell.length_b   1.000
_cell.length_c   1.000
_cell.angle_alpha   90.00
_cell.angle_beta   90.00
_cell.angle_gamma   90.00
#
_symmetry.space_group_name_H-M   'P 1'
#
loop_
_entity.id
_entity.type
_entity.pdbx_description
1 polymer ?
#
loop_
_entity_poly.entity_id
_entity_poly.type
_entity_poly.pdbx_seq_one_letter_code
_entity_poly.pdbx_strand_id
1 'polypeptide(L)'
;MAQGNLACDHFSVHATLTCQKPKSMRKDISLRKCKEIDMTAFKKDIVDCFSCTGIDSSVEQQVEHYRGNLSNIFDKHAPVTIKSVVLRPNTEWYSDDLNNAKRDKRKAERKWRDSKLEVHHQSFKEKCRTFGKLLYIAKETYYSSKIENCGNDHKQLFKLTKHLMGKQQQTPLPSSSSDLELSNSFADFSSIRL
;
A
#
# COMPACT_ATOMS: atom_id res chain seq x y z
N MET A 1 41.44 -33.20 -13.49
CA MET A 1 40.36 -34.09 -13.94
C MET A 1 39.22 -33.22 -14.47
N ALA A 2 38.86 -33.44 -15.73
CA ALA A 2 37.70 -32.93 -16.47
C ALA A 2 37.38 -31.42 -16.44
N GLN A 3 38.10 -30.64 -17.25
CA GLN A 3 37.53 -29.42 -17.85
C GLN A 3 36.58 -29.86 -18.97
N GLY A 4 35.28 -29.85 -18.69
CA GLY A 4 34.25 -30.10 -19.70
C GLY A 4 34.19 -28.92 -20.66
N ASN A 5 34.63 -29.13 -21.89
CA ASN A 5 34.55 -28.16 -22.97
C ASN A 5 33.12 -28.15 -23.53
N LEU A 6 32.23 -27.31 -22.98
CA LEU A 6 30.96 -27.00 -23.63
C LEU A 6 31.22 -25.97 -24.75
N ALA A 7 31.52 -26.47 -25.95
CA ALA A 7 31.55 -25.65 -27.15
C ALA A 7 30.11 -25.24 -27.50
N CYS A 8 29.66 -24.12 -26.94
CA CYS A 8 28.48 -23.40 -27.41
C CYS A 8 29.00 -22.21 -28.25
N ASP A 9 28.50 -22.06 -29.48
CA ASP A 9 28.77 -20.93 -30.39
C ASP A 9 28.16 -19.60 -29.91
N HIS A 10 27.40 -19.64 -28.81
CA HIS A 10 26.80 -18.46 -28.20
C HIS A 10 27.71 -17.90 -27.09
N PHE A 11 28.22 -16.69 -27.31
CA PHE A 11 28.88 -15.93 -26.25
C PHE A 11 27.83 -15.40 -25.28
N SER A 12 27.95 -15.71 -23.99
CA SER A 12 27.07 -15.13 -22.97
C SER A 12 27.41 -13.65 -22.79
N VAL A 13 26.56 -12.78 -23.32
CA VAL A 13 26.69 -11.33 -23.13
C VAL A 13 26.08 -10.96 -21.79
N HIS A 14 26.94 -10.62 -20.84
CA HIS A 14 26.53 -10.10 -19.54
C HIS A 14 26.58 -8.58 -19.56
N ALA A 15 25.47 -7.94 -19.21
CA ALA A 15 25.42 -6.51 -18.97
C ALA A 15 25.07 -6.28 -17.49
N THR A 16 25.87 -5.46 -16.81
CA THR A 16 25.57 -4.99 -15.46
C THR A 16 24.81 -3.69 -15.56
N LEU A 17 23.51 -3.73 -15.26
CA LEU A 17 22.66 -2.56 -15.28
C LEU A 17 22.46 -2.02 -13.87
N THR A 18 22.75 -0.74 -13.66
CA THR A 18 22.46 -0.05 -12.40
C THR A 18 21.01 0.41 -12.38
N CYS A 19 20.09 -0.51 -12.11
CA CYS A 19 18.67 -0.19 -11.99
C CYS A 19 18.35 0.31 -10.57
N GLN A 20 18.04 1.60 -10.41
CA GLN A 20 17.50 2.10 -9.15
C GLN A 20 16.00 1.81 -9.07
N LYS A 21 15.58 1.13 -8.00
CA LYS A 21 14.15 0.92 -7.74
C LYS A 21 13.49 2.28 -7.47
N PRO A 22 12.39 2.64 -8.15
CA PRO A 22 11.70 3.90 -7.86
C PRO A 22 11.27 3.94 -6.40
N LYS A 23 11.43 5.10 -5.77
CA LYS A 23 11.00 5.31 -4.38
C LYS A 23 9.49 5.09 -4.30
N SER A 24 9.05 4.25 -3.37
CA SER A 24 7.62 4.05 -3.17
C SER A 24 6.99 5.36 -2.69
N MET A 25 5.83 5.70 -3.27
CA MET A 25 5.06 6.87 -2.87
C MET A 25 4.70 6.77 -1.38
N ARG A 26 4.77 7.90 -0.67
CA ARG A 26 4.44 7.99 0.75
C ARG A 26 3.34 9.03 0.94
N LYS A 27 2.48 8.82 1.94
CA LYS A 27 1.55 9.82 2.44
C LYS A 27 1.69 9.96 3.93
N ASP A 28 1.42 11.15 4.42
CA ASP A 28 1.35 11.41 5.85
C ASP A 28 -0.06 11.13 6.34
N ILE A 29 -0.17 10.41 7.45
CA ILE A 29 -1.43 10.11 8.12
C ILE A 29 -1.38 10.59 9.56
N SER A 30 -2.51 11.12 10.03
CA SER A 30 -2.73 11.53 11.41
C SER A 30 -3.23 10.34 12.21
N LEU A 31 -2.60 10.04 13.34
CA LEU A 31 -3.04 8.96 14.23
C LEU A 31 -2.79 9.29 15.70
N ARG A 32 -3.61 8.67 16.55
CA ARG A 32 -3.49 8.74 18.01
C ARG A 32 -3.16 7.37 18.55
N LYS A 33 -2.27 7.31 19.52
CA LYS A 33 -1.86 6.05 20.15
C LYS A 33 -2.84 5.63 21.25
N CYS A 34 -4.12 5.43 20.92
CA CYS A 34 -5.16 5.18 21.91
C CYS A 34 -4.93 3.92 22.76
N LYS A 35 -4.17 2.94 22.24
CA LYS A 35 -3.82 1.70 22.96
C LYS A 35 -2.71 1.88 23.99
N GLU A 36 -1.95 2.97 23.92
CA GLU A 36 -0.87 3.29 24.86
C GLU A 36 -1.33 4.26 25.97
N ILE A 37 -2.62 4.63 26.00
CA ILE A 37 -3.17 5.47 27.06
C ILE A 37 -3.08 4.74 28.40
N ASP A 38 -2.50 5.39 29.39
CA ASP A 38 -2.58 4.95 30.78
C ASP A 38 -4.02 5.17 31.29
N MET A 39 -4.78 4.08 31.36
CA MET A 39 -6.17 4.12 31.80
C MET A 39 -6.34 4.58 33.25
N THR A 40 -5.33 4.42 34.10
CA THR A 40 -5.42 4.83 35.51
C THR A 40 -5.30 6.35 35.62
N ALA A 41 -4.29 6.94 34.98
CA ALA A 41 -4.10 8.39 34.92
C ALA A 41 -5.24 9.08 34.15
N PHE A 42 -5.72 8.47 33.06
CA PHE A 42 -6.84 8.98 32.27
C PHE A 42 -8.13 9.07 33.08
N LYS A 43 -8.49 8.01 33.81
CA LYS A 43 -9.67 8.02 34.69
C LYS A 43 -9.55 9.05 35.80
N LYS A 44 -8.36 9.17 36.40
CA LYS A 44 -8.08 10.17 37.43
C LYS A 44 -8.32 11.59 36.89
N ASP A 45 -7.73 11.93 35.74
CA ASP A 45 -7.89 13.25 35.15
C ASP A 45 -9.35 13.58 34.79
N ILE A 46 -10.15 12.59 34.38
CA ILE A 46 -11.60 12.78 34.18
C ILE A 46 -12.27 13.12 35.50
N VAL A 47 -12.04 12.34 36.56
CA VAL A 47 -12.66 12.60 37.87
C VAL A 47 -12.25 13.96 38.39
N ASP A 48 -10.96 14.29 38.35
CA ASP A 48 -10.42 15.57 38.83
C ASP A 48 -11.04 16.76 38.06
N CYS A 49 -11.22 16.62 36.74
CA CYS A 49 -11.77 17.69 35.90
C CYS A 49 -13.27 17.96 36.15
N PHE A 50 -14.04 16.95 36.55
CA PHE A 50 -15.48 17.07 36.77
C PHE A 50 -15.89 17.10 38.26
N SER A 51 -14.94 17.02 39.20
CA SER A 51 -15.23 16.99 40.64
C SER A 51 -15.79 18.31 41.20
N CYS A 52 -15.67 19.42 40.47
CA CYS A 52 -16.07 20.76 40.92
C CYS A 52 -17.06 21.46 39.99
N THR A 53 -17.91 20.71 39.27
CA THR A 53 -18.94 21.33 38.43
C THR A 53 -20.16 21.76 39.26
N GLY A 54 -20.04 22.91 39.90
CA GLY A 54 -21.20 23.73 40.29
C GLY A 54 -21.29 24.89 39.29
N ILE A 55 -22.12 24.77 38.26
CA ILE A 55 -22.23 25.82 37.25
C ILE A 55 -23.70 26.17 37.02
N ASP A 56 -24.11 27.33 37.55
CA ASP A 56 -25.34 28.05 37.19
C ASP A 56 -25.22 28.65 35.78
N SER A 57 -25.02 27.79 34.77
CA SER A 57 -24.84 28.15 33.36
C SER A 57 -25.92 27.49 32.49
N SER A 58 -26.15 28.05 31.30
CA SER A 58 -27.10 27.44 30.36
C SER A 58 -26.59 26.09 29.86
N VAL A 59 -27.52 25.24 29.42
CA VAL A 59 -27.26 23.87 28.97
C VAL A 59 -26.18 23.83 27.87
N GLU A 60 -26.22 24.79 26.94
CA GLU A 60 -25.27 24.91 25.83
C GLU A 60 -23.84 25.10 26.33
N GLN A 61 -23.65 25.91 27.38
CA GLN A 61 -22.34 26.18 27.97
C GLN A 61 -21.80 24.94 28.70
N GLN A 62 -22.68 24.20 29.36
CA GLN A 62 -22.31 22.94 30.03
C GLN A 62 -21.88 21.87 29.02
N VAL A 63 -22.58 21.76 27.89
CA VAL A 63 -22.23 20.82 26.81
C VAL A 63 -20.87 21.17 26.21
N GLU A 64 -20.59 22.44 25.94
CA GLU A 64 -19.30 22.83 25.37
C GLU A 64 -18.15 22.65 26.36
N HIS A 65 -18.37 22.96 27.64
CA HIS A 65 -17.40 22.68 28.71
C HIS A 65 -17.07 21.19 28.81
N TYR A 66 -18.10 20.33 28.80
CA TYR A 66 -17.92 18.88 28.81
C TYR A 66 -17.10 18.40 27.61
N ARG A 67 -17.49 18.82 26.40
CA ARG A 67 -16.85 18.42 25.15
C ARG A 67 -15.40 18.90 25.07
N GLY A 68 -15.14 20.15 25.43
CA GLY A 68 -13.82 20.75 25.46
C GLY A 68 -12.89 20.05 26.45
N ASN A 69 -13.36 19.80 27.67
CA ASN A 69 -12.57 19.12 28.69
C ASN A 69 -12.22 17.69 28.31
N LEU A 70 -13.17 16.92 27.80
CA LEU A 70 -12.88 15.56 27.31
C LEU A 70 -11.91 15.57 26.13
N SER A 71 -12.04 16.53 25.19
CA SER A 71 -11.08 16.67 24.11
C SER A 71 -9.68 16.96 24.65
N ASN A 72 -9.55 17.89 25.60
CA ASN A 72 -8.27 18.27 26.19
C ASN A 72 -7.61 17.11 26.95
N ILE A 73 -8.39 16.36 27.75
CA ILE A 73 -7.89 15.18 28.45
C ILE A 73 -7.48 14.12 27.42
N PHE A 74 -8.27 13.89 26.38
CA PHE A 74 -7.93 12.94 25.34
C PHE A 74 -6.68 13.34 24.56
N ASP A 75 -6.50 14.64 24.27
CA ASP A 75 -5.31 15.20 23.63
C ASP A 75 -4.06 15.07 24.52
N LYS A 76 -4.20 15.28 25.83
CA LYS A 76 -3.12 15.09 26.83
C LYS A 76 -2.62 13.64 26.84
N HIS A 77 -3.53 12.68 26.82
CA HIS A 77 -3.20 11.25 26.95
C HIS A 77 -2.89 10.54 25.62
N ALA A 78 -3.42 11.04 24.52
CA ALA A 78 -3.19 10.48 23.19
C ALA A 78 -3.09 11.58 22.13
N PRO A 79 -2.01 12.38 22.14
CA PRO A 79 -1.83 13.47 21.19
C PRO A 79 -1.82 12.97 19.74
N VAL A 80 -2.25 13.83 18.82
CA VAL A 80 -2.17 13.55 17.38
C VAL A 80 -0.71 13.46 16.98
N THR A 81 -0.34 12.35 16.35
CA THR A 81 0.98 12.14 15.78
C THR A 81 0.85 11.94 14.27
N ILE A 82 1.77 12.55 13.52
CA ILE A 82 1.84 12.37 12.07
C ILE A 82 2.84 11.26 11.78
N LYS A 83 2.45 10.28 10.95
CA LYS A 83 3.36 9.24 10.46
C LYS A 83 3.31 9.13 8.96
N SER A 84 4.50 9.06 8.35
CA SER A 84 4.67 8.81 6.93
C SER A 84 4.52 7.31 6.64
N VAL A 85 3.51 6.95 5.86
CA VAL A 85 3.23 5.56 5.46
C VAL A 85 3.40 5.39 3.96
N VAL A 86 3.92 4.23 3.56
CA VAL A 86 4.06 3.87 2.15
C VAL A 86 2.68 3.61 1.56
N LEU A 87 2.33 4.34 0.51
CA LEU A 87 1.17 4.06 -0.30
C LEU A 87 1.40 2.77 -1.07
N ARG A 88 0.58 1.78 -0.75
CA ARG A 88 0.49 0.54 -1.53
C ARG A 88 -0.86 0.56 -2.24
N PRO A 89 -0.90 0.45 -3.57
CA PRO A 89 -2.15 0.36 -4.29
C PRO A 89 -2.94 -0.81 -3.72
N ASN A 90 -4.22 -0.56 -3.42
CA ASN A 90 -5.11 -1.64 -3.01
C ASN A 90 -5.15 -2.65 -4.16
N THR A 91 -4.91 -3.90 -3.82
CA THR A 91 -4.84 -4.95 -4.82
C THR A 91 -6.11 -5.76 -4.67
N GLU A 92 -7.08 -5.53 -5.56
CA GLU A 92 -8.45 -6.07 -5.42
C GLU A 92 -8.49 -7.60 -5.34
N TRP A 93 -7.54 -8.29 -5.96
CA TRP A 93 -7.43 -9.76 -5.89
C TRP A 93 -6.79 -10.30 -4.61
N TYR A 94 -6.25 -9.43 -3.75
CA TYR A 94 -5.55 -9.84 -2.54
C TYR A 94 -6.53 -10.03 -1.38
N SER A 95 -7.06 -11.26 -1.25
CA SER A 95 -8.06 -11.62 -0.24
C SER A 95 -7.49 -11.83 1.17
N ASP A 96 -8.38 -11.91 2.16
CA ASP A 96 -8.01 -12.25 3.53
C ASP A 96 -7.45 -13.67 3.68
N ASP A 97 -7.86 -14.61 2.83
CA ASP A 97 -7.29 -15.96 2.78
C ASP A 97 -5.80 -15.92 2.41
N LEU A 98 -5.42 -15.06 1.45
CA LEU A 98 -4.01 -14.84 1.11
C LEU A 98 -3.26 -14.17 2.26
N ASN A 99 -3.88 -13.23 2.97
CA ASN A 99 -3.30 -12.64 4.17
C ASN A 99 -3.02 -13.71 5.25
N ASN A 100 -3.98 -14.59 5.50
CA ASN A 100 -3.89 -15.66 6.50
C ASN A 100 -2.82 -16.69 6.10
N ALA A 101 -2.85 -17.17 4.86
CA ALA A 101 -1.83 -18.10 4.35
C ALA A 101 -0.40 -17.52 4.42
N LYS A 102 -0.24 -16.21 4.14
CA LYS A 102 1.04 -15.52 4.30
C LYS A 102 1.48 -15.42 5.75
N ARG A 103 0.54 -15.18 6.67
CA ARG A 103 0.79 -15.13 8.12
C ARG A 103 1.27 -16.48 8.62
N ASP A 104 0.61 -17.55 8.22
CA ASP A 104 0.97 -18.93 8.56
C ASP A 104 2.36 -19.30 8.03
N LYS A 105 2.63 -18.98 6.76
CA LYS A 105 3.96 -19.17 6.16
C LYS A 105 5.05 -18.49 7.00
N ARG A 106 4.84 -17.23 7.39
CA ARG A 106 5.80 -16.49 8.24
C ARG A 106 5.92 -17.06 9.65
N LYS A 107 4.83 -17.61 10.22
CA LYS A 107 4.86 -18.28 11.52
C LYS A 107 5.72 -19.55 11.44
N ALA A 108 5.52 -20.37 10.41
CA ALA A 108 6.32 -21.57 10.16
C ALA A 108 7.79 -21.23 9.90
N GLU A 109 8.06 -20.17 9.12
CA GLU A 109 9.41 -19.66 8.87
C GLU A 109 10.13 -19.29 10.18
N ARG A 110 9.48 -18.51 11.05
CA ARG A 110 10.06 -18.15 12.35
C ARG A 110 10.35 -19.38 13.21
N LYS A 111 9.41 -20.34 13.26
CA LYS A 111 9.58 -21.59 14.02
C LYS A 111 10.77 -22.40 13.53
N TRP A 112 10.94 -22.51 12.21
CA TRP A 112 12.10 -23.19 11.62
C TRP A 112 13.41 -22.44 11.88
N ARG A 113 13.42 -21.11 11.75
CA ARG A 113 14.62 -20.31 11.99
C ARG A 113 15.12 -20.40 13.43
N ASP A 114 14.19 -20.53 14.37
CA ASP A 114 14.45 -20.71 15.80
C ASP A 114 14.93 -22.13 16.11
N SER A 115 14.17 -23.16 15.76
CA SER A 115 14.48 -24.53 16.18
C SER A 115 15.52 -25.25 15.31
N LYS A 116 15.72 -24.82 14.06
CA LYS A 116 16.57 -25.47 13.03
C LYS A 116 16.28 -26.94 12.72
N LEU A 117 15.09 -27.45 13.08
CA LEU A 117 14.71 -28.85 12.84
C LEU A 117 14.16 -29.06 11.43
N GLU A 118 14.49 -30.19 10.82
CA GLU A 118 14.05 -30.53 9.45
C GLU A 118 12.53 -30.65 9.35
N VAL A 119 11.84 -31.17 10.38
CA VAL A 119 10.37 -31.24 10.39
C VAL A 119 9.74 -29.84 10.26
N HIS A 120 10.32 -28.83 10.92
CA HIS A 120 9.84 -27.44 10.78
C HIS A 120 10.20 -26.83 9.43
N HIS A 121 11.34 -27.22 8.86
CA HIS A 121 11.72 -26.82 7.50
C HIS A 121 10.74 -27.37 6.45
N GLN A 122 10.36 -28.64 6.56
CA GLN A 122 9.35 -29.27 5.70
C GLN A 122 8.00 -28.57 5.82
N SER A 123 7.54 -28.31 7.06
CA SER A 123 6.30 -27.56 7.29
C SER A 123 6.35 -26.15 6.67
N PHE A 124 7.48 -25.44 6.78
CA PHE A 124 7.67 -24.14 6.12
C PHE A 124 7.60 -24.25 4.59
N LYS A 125 8.24 -25.27 3.99
CA LYS A 125 8.18 -25.54 2.55
C LYS A 125 6.75 -25.82 2.08
N GLU A 126 5.99 -26.60 2.83
CA GLU A 126 4.58 -26.86 2.54
C GLU A 126 3.76 -25.56 2.54
N LYS A 127 3.90 -24.74 3.59
CA LYS A 127 3.21 -23.44 3.66
C LYS A 127 3.65 -22.49 2.52
N CYS A 128 4.90 -22.56 2.06
CA CYS A 128 5.35 -21.84 0.88
C CYS A 128 4.61 -22.27 -0.39
N ARG A 129 4.47 -23.59 -0.60
CA ARG A 129 3.76 -24.16 -1.76
C ARG A 129 2.28 -23.78 -1.73
N THR A 130 1.61 -23.95 -0.59
CA THR A 130 0.19 -23.57 -0.42
C THR A 130 -0.02 -22.09 -0.70
N PHE A 131 0.80 -21.21 -0.12
CA PHE A 131 0.70 -19.77 -0.37
C PHE A 131 0.93 -19.43 -1.85
N GLY A 132 1.92 -20.04 -2.49
CA GLY A 132 2.18 -19.85 -3.92
C GLY A 132 0.99 -20.26 -4.81
N LYS A 133 0.39 -21.42 -4.51
CA LYS A 133 -0.81 -21.91 -5.22
C LYS A 133 -1.99 -20.96 -5.07
N LEU A 134 -2.30 -20.55 -3.84
CA LEU A 134 -3.38 -19.59 -3.58
C LEU A 134 -3.14 -18.25 -4.30
N LEU A 135 -1.89 -17.78 -4.29
CA LEU A 135 -1.53 -16.52 -4.94
C LEU A 135 -1.71 -16.59 -6.47
N TYR A 136 -1.36 -17.73 -7.06
CA TYR A 136 -1.56 -17.98 -8.48
C TYR A 136 -3.05 -17.98 -8.82
N ILE A 137 -3.85 -18.80 -8.12
CA ILE A 137 -5.30 -18.93 -8.36
C ILE A 137 -5.99 -17.57 -8.21
N ALA A 138 -5.72 -16.83 -7.14
CA ALA A 138 -6.37 -15.54 -6.92
C ALA A 138 -6.10 -14.54 -8.05
N LYS A 139 -4.86 -14.50 -8.57
CA LYS A 139 -4.52 -13.64 -9.70
C LYS A 139 -5.18 -14.10 -10.99
N GLU A 140 -5.13 -15.40 -11.26
CA GLU A 140 -5.75 -16.01 -12.43
C GLU A 140 -7.25 -15.72 -12.44
N THR A 141 -7.98 -16.08 -11.38
CA THR A 141 -9.42 -15.83 -11.25
C THR A 141 -9.77 -14.35 -11.43
N TYR A 142 -9.01 -13.44 -10.83
CA TYR A 142 -9.28 -12.01 -10.94
C TYR A 142 -9.09 -11.49 -12.37
N TYR A 143 -7.98 -11.83 -13.03
CA TYR A 143 -7.75 -11.32 -14.38
C TYR A 143 -8.60 -12.02 -15.42
N SER A 144 -8.87 -13.33 -15.27
CA SER A 144 -9.83 -14.05 -16.11
C SER A 144 -11.22 -13.44 -16.01
N SER A 145 -11.74 -13.23 -14.80
CA SER A 145 -13.04 -12.56 -14.62
C SER A 145 -13.05 -11.13 -15.16
N LYS A 146 -11.95 -10.37 -15.04
CA LYS A 146 -11.85 -9.04 -15.66
C LYS A 146 -11.91 -9.09 -17.18
N ILE A 147 -11.29 -10.08 -17.80
CA ILE A 147 -11.31 -10.28 -19.26
C ILE A 147 -12.72 -10.69 -19.68
N GLU A 148 -13.35 -11.64 -18.98
CA GLU A 148 -14.73 -12.08 -19.24
C GLU A 148 -15.73 -10.91 -19.12
N ASN A 149 -15.59 -10.07 -18.09
CA ASN A 149 -16.41 -8.89 -17.89
C ASN A 149 -16.26 -7.82 -18.99
N CYS A 150 -15.17 -7.85 -19.78
CA CYS A 150 -15.05 -6.98 -20.95
C CYS A 150 -15.98 -7.40 -22.10
N GLY A 151 -16.42 -8.66 -22.14
CA GLY A 151 -17.28 -9.20 -23.19
C GLY A 151 -16.76 -8.92 -24.60
N ASN A 152 -17.59 -8.30 -25.44
CA ASN A 152 -17.25 -7.91 -26.81
C ASN A 152 -16.70 -6.47 -26.93
N ASP A 153 -16.45 -5.77 -25.82
CA ASP A 153 -15.86 -4.43 -25.85
C ASP A 153 -14.33 -4.51 -26.01
N HIS A 154 -13.90 -4.58 -27.28
CA HIS A 154 -12.48 -4.57 -27.62
C HIS A 154 -11.72 -3.37 -27.05
N LYS A 155 -12.36 -2.18 -26.92
CA LYS A 155 -11.67 -1.00 -26.38
C LYS A 155 -11.34 -1.18 -24.90
N GLN A 156 -12.25 -1.76 -24.12
CA GLN A 156 -11.98 -2.08 -22.71
C GLN A 156 -10.90 -3.15 -22.57
N LEU A 157 -10.93 -4.19 -23.40
CA LEU A 157 -9.90 -5.22 -23.41
C LEU A 157 -8.52 -4.63 -23.73
N PHE A 158 -8.40 -3.82 -24.79
CA PHE A 158 -7.14 -3.15 -25.13
C PHE A 158 -6.63 -2.23 -24.01
N LYS A 159 -7.53 -1.49 -23.34
CA LYS A 159 -7.17 -0.66 -22.16
C LYS A 159 -6.63 -1.53 -21.02
N LEU A 160 -7.28 -2.67 -20.74
CA LEU A 160 -6.84 -3.61 -19.71
C LEU A 160 -5.46 -4.19 -20.04
N THR A 161 -5.25 -4.68 -21.26
CA THR A 161 -3.94 -5.20 -21.71
C THR A 161 -2.86 -4.12 -21.61
N LYS A 162 -3.14 -2.89 -22.06
CA LYS A 162 -2.20 -1.76 -21.95
C LYS A 162 -1.82 -1.46 -20.50
N HIS A 163 -2.79 -1.53 -19.59
CA HIS A 163 -2.55 -1.38 -18.14
C HIS A 163 -1.66 -2.51 -17.59
N LEU A 164 -1.94 -3.78 -17.93
CA LEU A 164 -1.15 -4.94 -17.48
C LEU A 164 0.30 -4.90 -17.99
N MET A 165 0.51 -4.40 -19.20
CA MET A 165 1.84 -4.24 -19.79
C MET A 165 2.62 -3.05 -19.22
N GLY A 166 2.09 -2.33 -18.22
CA GLY A 166 2.76 -1.18 -17.61
C GLY A 166 2.86 0.04 -18.53
N LYS A 167 2.15 0.04 -19.67
CA LYS A 167 2.08 1.17 -20.61
C LYS A 167 1.02 2.17 -20.15
N GLN A 168 1.07 2.58 -18.88
CA GLN A 168 0.35 3.79 -18.50
C GLN A 168 1.12 4.98 -19.05
N GLN A 169 0.78 5.38 -20.27
CA GLN A 169 1.08 6.71 -20.73
C GLN A 169 0.33 7.65 -19.78
N GLN A 170 1.07 8.29 -18.87
CA GLN A 170 0.75 9.69 -18.66
C GLN A 170 0.98 10.32 -20.03
N THR A 171 -0.07 10.87 -20.63
CA THR A 171 0.13 11.90 -21.64
C THR A 171 0.47 13.13 -20.80
N PRO A 172 1.74 13.51 -20.60
CA PRO A 172 2.02 14.89 -20.24
C PRO A 172 1.60 15.68 -21.47
N LEU A 173 0.32 16.06 -21.53
CA LEU A 173 -0.02 17.24 -22.30
C LEU A 173 0.88 18.33 -21.72
N PRO A 174 1.60 19.09 -22.56
CA PRO A 174 2.38 20.21 -22.07
C PRO A 174 1.44 21.10 -21.26
N SER A 175 1.88 21.46 -20.05
CA SER A 175 1.14 22.37 -19.20
C SER A 175 1.03 23.70 -19.92
N SER A 176 -0.15 24.03 -20.42
CA SER A 176 -0.45 25.30 -21.07
C SER A 176 -1.48 26.04 -20.24
N SER A 177 -1.39 27.37 -20.23
CA SER A 177 -2.31 28.21 -19.46
C SER A 177 -3.64 28.41 -20.19
N SER A 178 -3.68 28.13 -21.51
CA SER A 178 -4.89 28.18 -22.34
C SER A 178 -4.78 27.29 -23.58
N ASP A 179 -5.94 26.85 -24.11
CA ASP A 179 -6.03 26.04 -25.33
C ASP A 179 -5.48 26.76 -26.57
N LEU A 180 -5.58 28.09 -26.60
CA LEU A 180 -5.06 28.94 -27.68
C LEU A 180 -3.52 28.90 -27.73
N GLU A 181 -2.89 29.01 -26.55
CA GLU A 181 -1.43 28.94 -26.41
C GLU A 181 -0.88 27.58 -26.84
N LEU A 182 -1.58 26.50 -26.48
CA LEU A 182 -1.24 25.14 -26.91
C LEU A 182 -1.33 24.98 -28.44
N SER A 183 -2.40 25.49 -29.05
CA SER A 183 -2.60 25.41 -30.49
C SER A 183 -1.52 26.18 -31.27
N ASN A 184 -1.15 27.37 -30.79
CA ASN A 184 -0.12 28.19 -31.44
C ASN A 184 1.26 27.53 -31.31
N SER A 185 1.61 27.03 -30.12
CA SER A 185 2.88 26.32 -29.91
C SER A 185 3.01 25.07 -30.78
N PHE A 186 1.90 24.37 -31.04
CA PHE A 186 1.88 23.24 -31.98
C PHE A 186 2.12 23.68 -33.43
N ALA A 187 1.50 24.77 -33.87
CA ALA A 187 1.70 25.33 -35.22
C ALA A 187 3.15 25.80 -35.43
N ASP A 188 3.75 26.43 -34.42
CA ASP A 188 5.14 26.87 -34.46
C ASP A 188 6.12 25.69 -34.55
N PHE A 189 5.90 24.63 -33.77
CA PHE A 189 6.72 23.41 -33.82
C PHE A 189 6.72 22.76 -35.21
N SER A 190 5.56 22.74 -35.88
CA SER A 190 5.44 22.21 -37.24
C SER A 190 6.09 23.08 -38.31
N SER A 191 6.25 24.38 -38.05
CA SER A 191 6.81 25.35 -39.01
C SER A 191 8.34 25.38 -39.04
N ILE A 192 9.00 24.84 -38.00
CA ILE A 192 10.47 24.81 -37.87
C ILE A 192 11.09 23.58 -38.57
N ARG A 193 10.28 22.65 -39.08
CA ARG A 193 10.74 21.35 -39.63
C ARG A 193 10.43 21.11 -41.13
N LEU A 194 10.16 22.16 -41.89
CA LEU A 194 10.23 22.18 -43.35
C LEU A 194 11.39 23.08 -43.79
#